data_AF-D1QT49-F1
#
_entry.id   AF-D1QT49-F1
#
_cell.length_a   1.000
_cell.length_b   1.000
_cell.length_c   1.000
_cell.angle_alpha   90.00
_cell.angle_beta   90.00
_cell.angle_gamma   90.00
#
_symmetry.space_group_name_H-M   'P 1'
#
loop_
_entity.id
_entity.type
_entity.pdbx_description
1 polymer ?
#
loop_
_entity_poly.entity_id
_entity_poly.type
_entity_poly.pdbx_seq_one_letter_code
_entity_poly.pdbx_strand_id
1 'polypeptide(L)'
;MVVRAQEFVASDQQPLRDSIGCKMKYATTIEMSKGYLSGISVVVRETDVYRGVIFNEFGITALEFTYHPSVKKVKLVQVIKMLDKWYIRRVLKKDLQCVIENLLKGISTYEDGKYHIKYVFSLMHDSDKPKVTEENANATEE
;
A
#
# COMPACT_ATOMS: atom_id res chain seq x y z
N MET A 1 -32.27 26.91 -6.19
CA MET A 1 -32.43 25.54 -5.66
C MET A 1 -31.05 24.88 -5.69
N VAL A 2 -30.43 24.77 -4.51
CA VAL A 2 -29.20 24.01 -4.23
C VAL A 2 -29.55 22.53 -4.48
N VAL A 3 -28.76 21.68 -5.14
CA VAL A 3 -27.43 21.22 -4.76
C VAL A 3 -26.72 20.68 -6.02
N ARG A 4 -25.52 21.18 -6.33
CA ARG A 4 -24.51 20.40 -7.06
C ARG A 4 -23.25 20.44 -6.22
N ALA A 5 -23.09 19.43 -5.39
CA ALA A 5 -21.82 19.09 -4.78
C ALA A 5 -21.57 17.60 -5.07
N GLN A 6 -21.14 17.31 -6.29
CA GLN A 6 -20.23 16.20 -6.49
C GLN A 6 -18.84 16.80 -6.38
N GLU A 7 -18.35 16.93 -5.16
CA GLU A 7 -16.91 17.01 -4.96
C GLU A 7 -16.37 15.61 -5.26
N PHE A 8 -16.00 15.38 -6.52
CA PHE A 8 -15.04 14.35 -6.88
C PHE A 8 -13.74 14.73 -6.17
N VAL A 9 -13.48 14.10 -5.04
CA VAL A 9 -12.16 14.20 -4.40
C VAL A 9 -11.17 13.64 -5.40
N ALA A 10 -10.27 14.51 -5.86
CA ALA A 10 -9.23 14.18 -6.82
C ALA A 10 -8.44 12.96 -6.36
N SER A 11 -8.07 12.09 -7.29
CA SER A 11 -7.08 11.04 -7.07
C SER A 11 -5.78 11.69 -6.59
N ASP A 12 -5.34 11.44 -5.36
CA ASP A 12 -4.08 11.97 -4.82
C ASP A 12 -2.86 11.41 -5.58
N GLN A 13 -3.04 10.24 -6.19
CA GLN A 13 -1.97 9.47 -6.85
C GLN A 13 -2.56 8.47 -7.84
N GLN A 14 -1.69 7.78 -8.60
CA GLN A 14 -2.13 6.65 -9.44
C GLN A 14 -2.76 5.54 -8.56
N PRO A 15 -3.95 5.03 -8.92
CA PRO A 15 -4.60 3.95 -8.19
C PRO A 15 -3.79 2.66 -8.14
N LEU A 16 -4.02 1.88 -7.08
CA LEU A 16 -3.52 0.51 -6.97
C LEU A 16 -4.02 -0.32 -8.16
N ARG A 17 -3.09 -0.91 -8.91
CA ARG A 17 -3.40 -1.68 -10.11
C ARG A 17 -4.02 -3.03 -9.77
N ASP A 18 -5.00 -3.43 -10.58
CA ASP A 18 -5.74 -4.68 -10.42
C ASP A 18 -5.35 -5.78 -11.43
N SER A 19 -4.28 -5.57 -12.20
CA SER A 19 -3.77 -6.61 -13.09
C SER A 19 -2.89 -7.60 -12.32
N ILE A 20 -3.13 -8.90 -12.49
CA ILE A 20 -2.37 -9.97 -11.83
C ILE A 20 -0.86 -9.77 -12.09
N GLY A 21 -0.05 -9.94 -11.04
CA GLY A 21 1.40 -9.73 -11.07
C GLY A 21 1.84 -8.27 -10.94
N CYS A 22 0.92 -7.30 -10.99
CA CYS A 22 1.29 -5.91 -10.75
C CYS A 22 1.75 -5.72 -9.31
N LYS A 23 2.83 -4.98 -9.17
CA LYS A 23 3.44 -4.60 -7.90
C LYS A 23 3.50 -3.09 -7.81
N MET A 24 3.11 -2.55 -6.65
CA MET A 24 3.22 -1.13 -6.34
C MET A 24 3.90 -0.96 -4.99
N LYS A 25 4.77 0.05 -4.93
CA LYS A 25 5.54 0.40 -3.73
C LYS A 25 5.05 1.73 -3.19
N TYR A 26 4.98 1.84 -1.87
CA TYR A 26 4.53 3.04 -1.19
C TYR A 26 5.49 3.40 -0.07
N ALA A 27 5.79 4.69 0.09
CA ALA A 27 6.23 5.23 1.36
C ALA A 27 5.02 5.15 2.31
N THR A 28 5.21 4.58 3.49
CA THR A 28 4.10 4.28 4.40
C THR A 28 4.37 4.82 5.79
N THR A 29 3.36 5.50 6.33
CA THR A 29 3.32 5.93 7.72
C THR A 29 2.00 5.50 8.35
N ILE A 30 2.08 4.88 9.53
CA ILE A 30 0.96 4.56 10.40
C ILE A 30 1.22 5.31 11.71
N GLU A 31 0.50 6.40 11.90
CA GLU A 31 0.60 7.26 13.08
C GLU A 31 -0.48 6.90 14.08
N MET A 32 -0.10 6.73 15.34
CA MET A 32 -0.97 6.37 16.46
C MET A 32 -0.74 7.35 17.61
N SER A 33 -1.68 7.43 18.55
CA SER A 33 -1.59 8.33 19.72
C SER A 33 -0.33 8.19 20.59
N LYS A 34 0.37 7.06 20.56
CA LYS A 34 1.54 6.78 21.39
C LYS A 34 2.82 6.45 20.60
N GLY A 35 2.81 6.67 19.29
CA GLY A 35 3.95 6.37 18.43
C GLY A 35 3.56 6.20 16.98
N TYR A 36 4.54 5.92 16.13
CA TYR A 36 4.32 5.74 14.70
C TYR A 36 5.13 4.56 14.17
N LEU A 37 4.70 4.03 13.03
CA LEU A 37 5.44 3.09 12.21
C LEU A 37 5.64 3.73 10.84
N SER A 38 6.88 3.95 10.44
CA SER A 38 7.26 4.42 9.11
C SER A 38 8.04 3.36 8.36
N GLY A 39 7.97 3.38 7.03
CA GLY A 39 8.81 2.58 6.16
C GLY A 39 8.23 2.39 4.76
N ILE A 40 8.42 1.21 4.19
CA ILE A 40 8.04 0.90 2.80
C ILE A 40 6.98 -0.19 2.80
N SER A 41 5.88 0.06 2.10
CA SER A 41 4.91 -0.98 1.77
C SER A 41 5.03 -1.44 0.34
N VAL A 42 4.89 -2.74 0.14
CA VAL A 42 4.79 -3.36 -1.17
C VAL A 42 3.44 -4.07 -1.24
N VAL A 43 2.64 -3.74 -2.27
CA VAL A 43 1.38 -4.42 -2.55
C VAL A 43 1.47 -5.09 -3.92
N VAL A 44 1.20 -6.40 -3.95
CA VAL A 44 1.20 -7.21 -5.16
C VAL A 44 -0.21 -7.74 -5.39
N ARG A 45 -0.71 -7.61 -6.62
CA ARG A 45 -1.95 -8.28 -7.04
C ARG A 45 -1.63 -9.73 -7.41
N GLU A 46 -2.17 -10.66 -6.63
CA GLU A 46 -2.18 -12.09 -6.95
C GLU A 46 -3.53 -12.46 -7.60
N THR A 47 -3.76 -13.75 -7.90
CA THR A 47 -4.98 -14.22 -8.57
C THR A 47 -6.24 -13.79 -7.79
N ASP A 48 -6.33 -14.19 -6.52
CA ASP A 48 -7.54 -14.00 -5.72
C ASP A 48 -7.43 -12.89 -4.67
N VAL A 49 -6.22 -12.36 -4.47
CA VAL A 49 -5.93 -11.45 -3.35
C VAL A 49 -4.95 -10.36 -3.73
N TYR A 50 -4.93 -9.30 -2.94
CA TYR A 50 -3.78 -8.40 -2.84
C TYR A 50 -2.95 -8.83 -1.64
N ARG A 51 -1.66 -9.06 -1.85
CA ARG A 51 -0.71 -9.33 -0.77
C ARG A 51 0.08 -8.07 -0.46
N GLY A 52 0.05 -7.65 0.78
CA GLY A 52 0.73 -6.45 1.27
C GLY A 52 1.77 -6.80 2.33
N VAL A 53 2.96 -6.21 2.22
CA VAL A 53 4.01 -6.27 3.24
C VAL A 53 4.45 -4.86 3.57
N ILE A 54 4.59 -4.55 4.85
CA ILE A 54 5.13 -3.29 5.38
C ILE A 54 6.45 -3.60 6.08
N PHE A 55 7.53 -3.00 5.59
CA PHE A 55 8.85 -3.02 6.22
C PHE A 55 9.06 -1.70 6.94
N ASN A 56 9.68 -1.73 8.12
CA ASN A 56 10.12 -0.49 8.75
C ASN A 56 11.43 0.03 8.13
N GLU A 57 11.92 1.16 8.63
CA GLU A 57 13.17 1.80 8.18
C GLU A 57 14.43 0.93 8.34
N PHE A 58 14.36 -0.14 9.15
CA PHE A 58 15.46 -1.09 9.38
C PHE A 58 15.33 -2.37 8.55
N GLY A 59 14.37 -2.44 7.62
CA GLY A 59 14.12 -3.62 6.80
C GLY A 59 13.44 -4.77 7.56
N ILE A 60 12.98 -4.55 8.79
CA ILE A 60 12.24 -5.55 9.56
C ILE A 60 10.77 -5.52 9.11
N THR A 61 10.22 -6.69 8.79
CA THR A 61 8.79 -6.82 8.48
C THR A 61 7.96 -6.45 9.70
N ALA A 62 7.22 -5.35 9.57
CA ALA A 62 6.31 -4.87 10.60
C ALA A 62 4.94 -5.56 10.51
N LEU A 63 4.46 -5.77 9.28
CA LEU A 63 3.12 -6.29 9.00
C LEU A 63 3.08 -6.97 7.63
N GLU A 64 2.48 -8.15 7.57
CA GLU A 64 2.14 -8.83 6.32
C GLU A 64 0.65 -9.19 6.35
N PHE A 65 -0.04 -8.96 5.24
CA PHE A 65 -1.47 -9.21 5.13
C PHE A 65 -1.89 -9.60 3.71
N THR A 66 -3.09 -10.17 3.62
CA THR A 66 -3.79 -10.40 2.35
C THR A 66 -5.16 -9.75 2.39
N TYR A 67 -5.56 -9.06 1.33
CA TYR A 67 -6.91 -8.55 1.13
C TYR A 67 -7.61 -9.33 0.02
N HIS A 68 -8.76 -9.92 0.33
CA HIS A 68 -9.59 -10.62 -0.66
C HIS A 68 -10.67 -9.65 -1.15
N PRO A 69 -10.64 -9.20 -2.42
CA PRO A 69 -11.57 -8.21 -2.95
C PRO A 69 -13.01 -8.73 -3.05
N SER A 70 -13.22 -10.02 -3.32
CA SER A 70 -14.55 -10.62 -3.46
C SER A 70 -15.37 -10.59 -2.17
N VAL A 71 -14.73 -10.87 -1.03
CA VAL A 71 -15.36 -10.89 0.29
C VAL A 71 -15.06 -9.65 1.13
N LYS A 72 -14.25 -8.73 0.60
CA LYS A 72 -13.75 -7.52 1.28
C LYS A 72 -13.17 -7.81 2.68
N LYS A 73 -12.31 -8.82 2.77
CA LYS A 73 -11.72 -9.24 4.06
C LYS A 73 -10.21 -9.22 4.04
N VAL A 74 -9.64 -8.72 5.12
CA VAL A 74 -8.21 -8.77 5.41
C VAL A 74 -7.87 -9.94 6.33
N LYS A 75 -6.83 -10.69 5.98
CA LYS A 75 -6.15 -11.63 6.87
C LYS A 75 -4.77 -11.08 7.19
N LEU A 76 -4.38 -11.10 8.46
CA LEU A 76 -3.02 -10.77 8.88
C LEU A 76 -2.20 -12.05 8.88
N VAL A 77 -1.09 -12.06 8.15
CA VAL A 77 -0.18 -13.20 8.01
C VAL A 77 0.91 -13.08 9.08
N GLN A 78 1.55 -11.93 9.17
CA GLN A 78 2.58 -11.62 10.14
C GLN A 78 2.30 -10.26 10.78
N VAL A 79 2.51 -10.14 12.08
CA VAL A 79 2.40 -8.87 12.81
C VAL A 79 3.58 -8.80 13.77
N ILE A 80 4.33 -7.70 13.76
CA ILE A 80 5.42 -7.50 14.72
C ILE A 80 4.88 -7.55 16.16
N LYS A 81 5.69 -8.08 17.08
CA LYS A 81 5.29 -8.32 18.49
C LYS A 81 4.66 -7.09 19.17
N MET A 82 5.12 -5.89 18.84
CA MET A 82 4.56 -4.64 19.37
C MET A 82 3.07 -4.44 19.02
N LEU A 83 2.64 -4.87 17.83
CA LEU A 83 1.28 -4.74 17.32
C LEU A 83 0.46 -6.04 17.46
N ASP A 84 1.08 -7.14 17.93
CA ASP A 84 0.45 -8.46 18.04
C ASP A 84 -0.39 -8.63 19.33
N LYS A 85 -1.30 -7.68 19.56
CA LYS A 85 -2.36 -7.81 20.58
C LYS A 85 -3.69 -8.04 19.89
N TRP A 86 -4.52 -8.93 20.42
CA TRP A 86 -5.77 -9.35 19.78
C TRP A 86 -6.68 -8.17 19.37
N TYR A 87 -6.77 -7.14 20.22
CA TYR A 87 -7.59 -5.96 19.95
C TYR A 87 -6.98 -5.07 18.88
N ILE A 88 -5.64 -4.92 18.85
CA ILE A 88 -4.91 -4.18 17.79
C ILE A 88 -5.10 -4.90 16.46
N ARG A 89 -4.93 -6.23 16.43
CA ARG A 89 -5.17 -7.04 15.23
C ARG A 89 -6.57 -6.86 14.67
N ARG A 90 -7.58 -6.71 15.53
CA ARG A 90 -8.96 -6.46 15.11
C ARG A 90 -9.12 -5.10 14.42
N VAL A 91 -8.46 -4.06 14.95
CA VAL A 91 -8.43 -2.72 14.35
C VAL A 91 -7.68 -2.74 13.03
N LEU A 92 -6.44 -3.27 13.00
CA LEU A 92 -5.62 -3.37 11.78
C LEU A 92 -6.36 -4.04 10.62
N LYS A 93 -7.11 -5.12 10.85
CA LYS A 93 -7.89 -5.77 9.80
C LYS A 93 -8.93 -4.85 9.16
N LYS A 94 -9.63 -4.07 9.98
CA LYS A 94 -10.67 -3.14 9.52
C LYS A 94 -10.02 -1.96 8.80
N ASP A 95 -8.97 -1.40 9.38
CA ASP A 95 -8.32 -0.21 8.83
C ASP A 95 -7.63 -0.53 7.50
N LEU A 96 -6.89 -1.65 7.43
CA LEU A 96 -6.25 -2.10 6.20
C LEU A 96 -7.26 -2.40 5.08
N GLN A 97 -8.46 -2.85 5.42
CA GLN A 97 -9.52 -3.00 4.42
C GLN A 97 -9.84 -1.63 3.80
N CYS A 98 -10.08 -0.61 4.63
CA CYS A 98 -10.35 0.74 4.17
C CYS A 98 -9.17 1.34 3.39
N VAL A 99 -7.94 1.13 3.85
CA VAL A 99 -6.70 1.56 3.17
C VAL A 99 -6.63 0.97 1.77
N ILE A 100 -6.78 -0.35 1.61
CA ILE A 100 -6.71 -0.96 0.27
C ILE A 100 -7.85 -0.47 -0.63
N GLU A 101 -9.08 -0.37 -0.12
CA GLU A 101 -10.20 0.18 -0.88
C GLU A 101 -9.97 1.64 -1.31
N ASN A 102 -9.28 2.45 -0.50
CA ASN A 102 -8.87 3.81 -0.85
C ASN A 102 -7.77 3.83 -1.90
N LEU A 103 -6.75 2.98 -1.76
CA LEU A 103 -5.67 2.86 -2.73
C LEU A 103 -6.19 2.44 -4.11
N LEU A 104 -7.19 1.56 -4.18
CA LEU A 104 -7.87 1.19 -5.44
C LEU A 104 -8.58 2.36 -6.12
N LYS A 105 -8.89 3.43 -5.37
CA LYS A 105 -9.47 4.68 -5.88
C LYS A 105 -8.41 5.77 -6.09
N GLY A 106 -7.14 5.49 -5.79
CA GLY A 106 -6.05 6.47 -5.85
C GLY A 106 -6.00 7.45 -4.68
N ILE A 107 -6.69 7.14 -3.58
CA ILE A 107 -6.67 7.94 -2.35
C ILE A 107 -5.52 7.43 -1.48
N SER A 108 -4.63 8.33 -1.06
CA SER A 108 -3.38 7.98 -0.36
C SER A 108 -3.52 7.87 1.15
N THR A 109 -4.61 8.38 1.71
CA THR A 109 -4.78 8.52 3.15
C THR A 109 -6.03 7.81 3.66
N TYR A 110 -5.98 7.42 4.93
CA TYR A 110 -7.12 6.91 5.69
C TYR A 110 -6.93 7.27 7.17
N GLU A 111 -8.01 7.61 7.86
CA GLU A 111 -8.00 7.91 9.28
C GLU A 111 -9.10 7.14 10.01
N ASP A 112 -8.72 6.35 11.03
CA ASP A 112 -9.67 5.78 11.98
C ASP A 112 -9.93 6.82 13.09
N GLY A 113 -11.08 7.48 13.01
CA GLY A 113 -11.49 8.49 13.99
C GLY A 113 -11.81 7.95 15.38
N LYS A 114 -12.00 6.64 15.56
CA LYS A 114 -12.27 6.02 16.88
C LYS A 114 -10.97 5.77 17.66
N TYR A 115 -9.92 5.33 16.99
CA TYR A 115 -8.63 5.02 17.62
C TYR A 115 -7.56 6.07 17.35
N HIS A 116 -7.88 7.11 16.58
CA HIS A 116 -6.97 8.18 16.15
C HIS A 116 -5.72 7.59 15.48
N ILE A 117 -5.95 6.71 14.50
CA ILE A 117 -4.88 6.10 13.72
C ILE A 117 -4.93 6.66 12.31
N LYS A 118 -3.84 7.27 11.86
CA LYS A 118 -3.70 7.83 10.52
C LYS A 118 -2.77 6.97 9.69
N TYR A 119 -3.24 6.60 8.51
CA TYR A 119 -2.52 5.81 7.52
C TYR A 119 -2.23 6.69 6.31
N VAL A 120 -0.98 6.71 5.87
CA VAL A 120 -0.54 7.41 4.66
C VAL A 120 0.27 6.43 3.82
N PHE A 121 -0.13 6.26 2.56
CA PHE A 121 0.49 5.38 1.58
C PHE A 121 0.77 6.18 0.31
N SER A 122 1.96 6.77 0.23
CA SER A 122 2.38 7.62 -0.90
C SER A 122 3.13 6.80 -1.93
N LEU A 123 2.62 6.75 -3.16
CA LEU A 123 3.18 5.95 -4.26
C LEU A 123 4.61 6.35 -4.53
N MET A 124 5.49 5.35 -4.56
CA MET A 124 6.87 5.50 -5.00
C MET A 124 6.92 5.20 -6.50
N HIS A 125 7.49 6.13 -7.28
CA HIS A 125 7.88 5.82 -8.65
C HIS A 125 9.12 4.93 -8.61
N ASP A 126 9.08 3.81 -9.33
CA ASP A 126 10.27 3.01 -9.58
C ASP A 126 11.18 3.81 -10.54
N SER A 127 12.05 4.66 -9.99
CA SER A 127 13.08 5.39 -10.74
C SER A 127 14.29 4.52 -11.09
N ASP A 128 14.19 3.19 -11.00
CA ASP A 128 15.29 2.27 -11.26
C ASP A 128 14.85 1.16 -12.23
N LYS A 129 14.75 1.51 -13.50
CA LYS A 129 15.21 0.58 -14.53
C LYS A 129 16.64 0.99 -14.89
N PRO A 130 17.65 0.12 -14.80
CA PRO A 130 18.88 0.38 -15.54
C PRO A 130 18.49 0.54 -17.00
N LYS A 131 18.80 1.71 -17.59
CA LYS A 131 18.84 1.86 -19.04
C LYS A 131 19.89 0.87 -19.52
N VAL A 132 19.46 -0.28 -20.03
CA VAL A 132 20.31 -1.03 -20.96
C VAL A 132 20.34 -0.17 -22.21
N THR A 133 21.33 0.72 -22.26
CA THR A 133 21.76 1.35 -23.51
C THR A 133 22.43 0.23 -24.30
N GLU A 134 21.69 -0.39 -25.22
CA GLU A 134 22.32 -1.11 -26.33
C GLU A 134 22.92 -0.05 -27.26
N GLU A 135 24.17 0.32 -27.01
CA GLU A 135 25.03 0.97 -28.00
C GLU A 135 26.33 0.19 -28.15
N ASN A 136 26.53 -0.27 -29.40
CA ASN A 136 27.76 -0.56 -30.12
C ASN A 136 28.48 -1.91 -29.92
N ALA A 137 28.38 -2.74 -30.96
CA ALA A 137 29.56 -3.31 -31.60
C ALA A 137 29.38 -3.27 -33.13
N ASN A 138 29.98 -2.26 -33.75
CA ASN A 138 30.34 -2.25 -35.17
C ASN A 138 31.73 -2.88 -35.31
N ALA A 139 31.81 -4.04 -35.94
CA ALA A 139 32.95 -4.67 -36.62
C ALA A 139 32.37 -6.00 -37.16
N THR A 140 32.41 -6.28 -38.46
CA THR A 140 33.56 -6.85 -39.17
C THR A 140 33.25 -6.77 -40.68
N GLU A 141 34.09 -6.05 -41.44
CA GLU A 141 34.88 -6.54 -42.59
C GLU A 141 34.11 -7.44 -43.59
N GLU A 142 33.88 -6.92 -44.80
CA GLU A 142 34.27 -7.51 -46.09
C GLU A 142 34.14 -6.47 -47.22
#